data_AF-A0A2S6WUI8-F1
#
_entry.id   AF-A0A2S6WUI8-F1
#
_cell.length_a   1.000
_cell.length_b   1.000
_cell.length_c   1.000
_cell.angle_alpha   90.00
_cell.angle_beta   90.00
_cell.angle_gamma   90.00
#
_symmetry.space_group_name_H-M   'P 1'
#
loop_
_entity.id
_entity.type
_entity.pdbx_description
1 polymer ?
#
loop_
_entity_poly.entity_id
_entity_poly.type
_entity_poly.pdbx_seq_one_letter_code
_entity_poly.pdbx_strand_id
1 'polypeptide(L)'
;MAPRIFVNFRRADTGPTGPHLDTALRREFGEQEVFRDQRSIRKGAHFPDEILRALRKCDLLLAVMGQGWASVTDDEGSRCIDDPEDWVRKEIALALAWGIKVLPVRVDGADLPDAAELPDDIRKLSSHQGEIFRPHQEHIDFPQLFEAVHKAVPDLSRRRPRRPRGDSGGATNHIENFHHGSATFFGTDNTANTYNAPEDYDRNAHEHD
;
A
#
# COMPACT_ATOMS: atom_id res chain seq x y z
N MET A 1 -16.15 -14.12 4.14
CA MET A 1 -15.23 -14.00 5.30
C MET A 1 -15.23 -12.55 5.75
N ALA A 2 -14.83 -12.27 6.98
CA ALA A 2 -14.69 -10.91 7.47
C ALA A 2 -13.24 -10.44 7.31
N PRO A 3 -12.99 -9.16 7.04
CA PRO A 3 -11.64 -8.64 6.88
C PRO A 3 -10.86 -8.80 8.18
N ARG A 4 -9.61 -9.22 8.05
CA ARG A 4 -8.70 -9.47 9.18
C ARG A 4 -7.75 -8.30 9.42
N ILE A 5 -7.49 -7.52 8.37
CA ILE A 5 -6.67 -6.30 8.41
C ILE A 5 -7.57 -5.09 8.18
N PHE A 6 -7.46 -4.10 9.07
CA PHE A 6 -8.08 -2.79 8.92
C PHE A 6 -7.01 -1.75 8.62
N VAL A 7 -7.12 -1.02 7.50
CA VAL A 7 -6.18 0.06 7.15
C VAL A 7 -6.80 1.41 7.49
N ASN A 8 -6.23 2.07 8.50
CA ASN A 8 -6.63 3.37 9.03
C ASN A 8 -5.60 4.43 8.61
N PHE A 9 -6.05 5.52 7.98
CA PHE A 9 -5.17 6.60 7.55
C PHE A 9 -5.92 7.91 7.29
N ARG A 10 -5.19 9.03 7.40
CA ARG A 10 -5.66 10.36 7.02
C ARG A 10 -5.26 10.65 5.57
N ARG A 11 -6.23 10.99 4.71
CA ARG A 11 -5.96 11.33 3.29
C ARG A 11 -5.18 12.62 3.16
N ALA A 12 -5.52 13.61 3.99
CA ALA A 12 -4.83 14.90 4.06
C ALA A 12 -3.34 14.77 4.41
N ASP A 13 -2.97 13.70 5.13
CA ASP A 13 -1.61 13.48 5.64
C ASP A 13 -0.79 12.54 4.76
N THR A 14 -1.38 11.42 4.34
CA THR A 14 -0.67 10.34 3.61
C THR A 14 -0.79 10.44 2.09
N GLY A 15 -1.59 11.37 1.57
CA GLY A 15 -1.78 11.58 0.13
C GLY A 15 -2.11 10.28 -0.63
N PRO A 16 -1.36 9.93 -1.71
CA PRO A 16 -1.55 8.70 -2.47
C PRO A 16 -0.99 7.45 -1.77
N THR A 17 -0.16 7.59 -0.74
CA THR A 17 0.53 6.47 -0.08
C THR A 17 -0.43 5.56 0.69
N GLY A 18 -1.41 6.12 1.41
CA GLY A 18 -2.42 5.31 2.11
C GLY A 18 -3.20 4.38 1.16
N PRO A 19 -3.78 4.90 0.06
CA PRO A 19 -4.41 4.07 -0.97
C PRO A 19 -3.47 3.05 -1.63
N HIS A 20 -2.19 3.39 -1.81
CA HIS A 20 -1.19 2.47 -2.37
C HIS A 20 -0.92 1.28 -1.45
N LEU A 21 -0.75 1.53 -0.15
CA LEU A 21 -0.60 0.49 0.87
C LEU A 21 -1.82 -0.45 0.90
N ASP A 22 -3.04 0.09 0.91
CA ASP A 22 -4.27 -0.72 0.83
C ASP A 22 -4.27 -1.63 -0.41
N THR A 23 -3.94 -1.07 -1.57
CA THR A 23 -3.89 -1.83 -2.83
C THR A 23 -2.86 -2.96 -2.79
N ALA A 24 -1.66 -2.69 -2.26
CA ALA A 24 -0.60 -3.67 -2.14
C ALA A 24 -0.96 -4.80 -1.16
N LEU A 25 -1.53 -4.46 0.00
CA LEU A 25 -2.00 -5.43 0.99
C LEU A 25 -3.11 -6.33 0.43
N ARG A 26 -4.07 -5.76 -0.31
CA ARG A 26 -5.13 -6.53 -0.99
C ARG A 26 -4.57 -7.49 -2.03
N ARG A 27 -3.54 -7.09 -2.76
CA ARG A 27 -2.85 -7.95 -3.75
C ARG A 27 -2.15 -9.12 -3.06
N GLU A 28 -1.50 -8.88 -1.94
CA GLU A 28 -0.72 -9.88 -1.19
C GLU A 28 -1.62 -10.84 -0.38
N PHE A 29 -2.57 -10.32 0.40
CA PHE A 29 -3.37 -11.13 1.33
C PHE A 29 -4.78 -11.47 0.80
N GLY A 30 -5.24 -10.74 -0.22
CA GLY A 30 -6.54 -10.92 -0.84
C GLY A 30 -7.56 -9.84 -0.45
N GLU A 31 -8.40 -9.48 -1.42
CA GLU A 31 -9.42 -8.43 -1.30
C GLU A 31 -10.37 -8.56 -0.11
N GLN A 32 -10.65 -9.79 0.31
CA GLN A 32 -11.59 -10.10 1.40
C GLN A 32 -10.95 -9.97 2.78
N GLU A 33 -9.62 -9.99 2.84
CA GLU A 33 -8.86 -9.97 4.09
C GLU A 33 -8.52 -8.55 4.54
N VAL A 34 -8.57 -7.58 3.63
CA VAL A 34 -8.20 -6.19 3.88
C VAL A 34 -9.42 -5.30 3.75
N PHE A 35 -9.74 -4.58 4.81
CA PHE A 35 -10.73 -3.50 4.80
C PHE A 35 -10.02 -2.17 4.96
N ARG A 36 -10.41 -1.21 4.11
CA ARG A 36 -9.94 0.16 4.19
C ARG A 36 -11.08 1.05 4.62
N ASP A 37 -10.81 1.97 5.54
CA ASP A 37 -11.70 3.10 5.75
C ASP A 37 -11.67 4.03 4.53
N GLN A 38 -12.82 4.17 3.86
CA GLN A 38 -12.98 5.05 2.71
C GLN A 38 -13.26 6.52 3.12
N ARG A 39 -13.32 6.84 4.42
CA ARG A 39 -13.91 8.10 4.92
C ARG A 39 -12.94 9.19 5.28
N SER A 40 -11.71 9.13 4.81
CA SER A 40 -10.72 10.15 5.14
C SER A 40 -10.93 11.55 4.50
N ILE A 41 -12.17 11.91 4.12
CA ILE A 41 -12.85 13.23 4.19
C ILE A 41 -14.27 13.06 3.58
N ARG A 42 -15.31 12.76 4.37
CA ARG A 42 -16.72 13.00 3.95
C ARG A 42 -17.62 13.30 5.15
N LYS A 43 -17.91 14.58 5.37
CA LYS A 43 -18.92 15.05 6.33
C LYS A 43 -20.29 14.48 5.91
N GLY A 44 -21.04 13.88 6.85
CA GLY A 44 -22.47 13.56 6.67
C GLY A 44 -22.88 12.10 6.35
N ALA A 45 -22.00 11.09 6.43
CA ALA A 45 -22.41 9.70 6.19
C ALA A 45 -22.71 8.91 7.49
N HIS A 46 -23.98 8.64 7.77
CA HIS A 46 -24.43 7.69 8.80
C HIS A 46 -24.14 6.23 8.39
N PHE A 47 -22.90 5.75 8.52
CA PHE A 47 -22.67 4.30 8.73
C PHE A 47 -21.55 4.00 9.74
N PRO A 48 -21.63 4.49 11.00
CA PRO A 48 -20.76 4.02 12.07
C PRO A 48 -20.80 2.49 12.20
N ASP A 49 -21.99 1.90 12.13
CA ASP A 49 -22.20 0.49 12.45
C ASP A 49 -21.44 -0.48 11.54
N GLU A 50 -21.33 -0.20 10.24
CA GLU A 50 -20.63 -1.09 9.31
C GLU A 50 -19.12 -1.08 9.53
N ILE A 51 -18.56 0.11 9.78
CA ILE A 51 -17.13 0.28 10.08
C ILE A 51 -16.81 -0.37 11.43
N LEU A 52 -17.64 -0.13 12.44
CA LEU A 52 -17.49 -0.76 13.76
C LEU A 52 -17.61 -2.29 13.67
N ARG A 53 -18.53 -2.81 12.86
CA ARG A 53 -18.69 -4.25 12.61
C ARG A 53 -17.50 -4.83 11.84
N ALA A 54 -16.91 -4.09 10.92
CA ALA A 54 -15.70 -4.51 10.20
C ALA A 54 -14.51 -4.54 11.16
N LEU A 55 -14.24 -3.42 11.86
CA LEU A 55 -13.16 -3.29 12.82
C LEU A 55 -13.22 -4.39 13.89
N ARG A 56 -14.40 -4.66 14.46
CA ARG A 56 -14.56 -5.70 15.49
C ARG A 56 -14.22 -7.12 15.03
N LYS A 57 -14.15 -7.36 13.72
CA LYS A 57 -13.79 -8.66 13.14
C LYS A 57 -12.34 -8.71 12.67
N CYS A 58 -11.63 -7.59 12.71
CA CYS A 58 -10.22 -7.52 12.36
C CYS A 58 -9.36 -8.01 13.52
N ASP A 59 -8.24 -8.65 13.17
CA ASP A 59 -7.20 -9.06 14.11
C ASP A 59 -6.09 -8.01 14.23
N LEU A 60 -5.95 -7.17 13.21
CA LEU A 60 -4.91 -6.15 13.09
C LEU A 60 -5.48 -4.86 12.49
N LEU A 61 -5.19 -3.73 13.13
CA LEU A 61 -5.33 -2.39 12.56
C LEU A 61 -3.95 -1.84 12.18
N LEU A 62 -3.79 -1.43 10.93
CA LEU A 62 -2.64 -0.67 10.45
C LEU A 62 -2.95 0.82 10.54
N ALA A 63 -2.24 1.53 11.40
CA ALA A 63 -2.37 2.99 11.54
C ALA A 63 -1.28 3.65 10.69
N VAL A 64 -1.65 4.10 9.48
CA VAL A 64 -0.70 4.73 8.54
C VAL A 64 -0.58 6.21 8.87
N MET A 65 0.66 6.64 9.12
CA MET A 65 1.01 7.95 9.65
C MET A 65 2.04 8.61 8.75
N GLY A 66 1.68 9.73 8.12
CA GLY A 66 2.61 10.67 7.53
C GLY A 66 3.16 11.65 8.56
N GLN A 67 4.02 12.56 8.11
CA GLN A 67 4.71 13.52 8.99
C GLN A 67 3.76 14.47 9.73
N GLY A 68 2.57 14.72 9.16
CA GLY A 68 1.57 15.63 9.73
C GLY A 68 0.49 14.93 10.55
N TRP A 69 0.59 13.61 10.79
CA TRP A 69 -0.54 12.79 11.22
C TRP A 69 -1.25 13.30 12.49
N ALA A 70 -0.50 13.74 13.49
CA ALA A 70 -1.03 14.30 14.74
C ALA A 70 -1.30 15.82 14.68
N SER A 71 -0.80 16.51 13.66
CA SER A 71 -0.86 17.96 13.50
C SER A 71 -1.85 18.44 12.43
N VAL A 72 -2.44 17.53 11.64
CA VAL A 72 -3.54 17.87 10.71
C VAL A 72 -4.63 18.62 11.47
N THR A 73 -5.00 19.79 10.97
CA THR A 73 -6.07 20.61 11.54
C THR A 73 -7.35 20.57 10.70
N ASP A 74 -8.48 20.82 11.34
CA ASP A 74 -9.76 21.08 10.68
C ASP A 74 -9.84 22.50 10.09
N ASP A 75 -11.01 22.85 9.56
CA ASP A 75 -11.30 24.17 8.96
C ASP A 75 -11.23 25.31 10.00
N GLU A 76 -11.32 24.99 11.30
CA GLU A 76 -11.26 25.92 12.43
C GLU A 76 -9.83 26.04 13.01
N GLY A 77 -8.87 25.29 12.48
CA GLY A 77 -7.48 25.28 12.93
C GLY A 77 -7.22 24.41 14.15
N SER A 78 -8.19 23.62 14.61
CA SER A 78 -8.02 22.67 15.71
C SER A 78 -7.46 21.35 15.20
N ARG A 79 -6.55 20.70 15.96
CA ARG A 79 -5.98 19.41 15.54
C ARG A 79 -7.09 18.38 15.45
N CYS A 80 -7.24 17.72 14.30
CA CYS A 80 -8.27 16.70 14.11
C CYS A 80 -8.13 15.56 15.12
N ILE A 81 -6.91 15.21 15.54
CA ILE A 81 -6.72 14.14 16.53
C ILE A 81 -7.30 14.50 17.90
N ASP A 82 -7.46 15.78 18.24
CA ASP A 82 -8.06 16.21 19.51
C ASP A 82 -9.60 16.20 19.46
N ASP A 83 -10.19 16.23 18.26
CA ASP A 83 -11.63 16.14 18.07
C ASP A 83 -12.12 14.72 18.44
N PRO A 84 -13.02 14.56 19.43
CA PRO A 84 -13.61 13.25 19.75
C PRO A 84 -14.41 12.67 18.58
N GLU A 85 -14.84 13.48 17.60
CA GLU A 85 -15.57 13.05 16.41
C GLU A 85 -14.67 12.60 15.25
N ASP A 86 -13.36 12.70 15.40
CA ASP A 86 -12.40 12.26 14.40
C ASP A 86 -12.39 10.74 14.22
N TRP A 87 -12.66 10.28 13.00
CA TRP A 87 -12.77 8.86 12.70
C TRP A 87 -11.45 8.11 12.88
N VAL A 88 -10.33 8.74 12.54
CA VAL A 88 -9.01 8.09 12.68
C VAL A 88 -8.72 7.80 14.15
N ARG A 89 -8.95 8.77 15.03
CA ARG A 89 -8.88 8.59 16.48
C ARG A 89 -9.86 7.52 16.95
N LYS A 90 -11.14 7.61 16.57
CA LYS A 90 -12.18 6.67 17.03
C LYS A 90 -11.82 5.22 16.71
N GLU A 91 -11.37 4.95 15.49
CA GLU A 91 -11.01 3.60 15.07
C GLU A 91 -9.82 3.04 15.85
N ILE A 92 -8.78 3.85 16.07
CA ILE A 92 -7.63 3.46 16.89
C ILE A 92 -8.05 3.24 18.35
N ALA A 93 -8.82 4.15 18.93
CA ALA A 93 -9.30 4.05 20.31
C ALA A 93 -10.10 2.76 20.53
N LEU A 94 -10.98 2.42 19.58
CA LEU A 94 -11.77 1.20 19.62
C LEU A 94 -10.92 -0.05 19.44
N ALA A 95 -9.95 -0.03 18.52
CA ALA A 95 -9.02 -1.14 18.34
C ALA A 95 -8.26 -1.44 19.65
N LEU A 96 -7.70 -0.39 20.26
CA LEU A 96 -7.01 -0.49 21.55
C LEU A 96 -7.95 -0.98 22.66
N ALA A 97 -9.17 -0.46 22.73
CA ALA A 97 -10.16 -0.86 23.74
C ALA A 97 -10.63 -2.31 23.58
N TRP A 98 -10.71 -2.81 22.35
CA TRP A 98 -11.11 -4.19 22.05
C TRP A 98 -9.94 -5.18 22.04
N GLY A 99 -8.71 -4.72 22.28
CA GLY A 99 -7.51 -5.55 22.27
C GLY A 99 -7.11 -6.03 20.88
N ILE A 100 -7.56 -5.35 19.83
CA ILE A 100 -7.10 -5.55 18.46
C ILE A 100 -5.67 -5.05 18.38
N LYS A 101 -4.78 -5.80 17.70
CA LYS A 101 -3.39 -5.38 17.53
C LYS A 101 -3.36 -4.11 16.68
N VAL A 102 -2.58 -3.12 17.10
CA VAL A 102 -2.34 -1.90 16.30
C VAL A 102 -0.89 -1.91 15.84
N LEU A 103 -0.66 -1.77 14.54
CA LEU A 103 0.68 -1.62 13.97
C LEU A 103 0.78 -0.25 13.29
N PRO A 104 1.52 0.70 13.88
CA PRO A 104 1.88 1.94 13.20
C PRO A 104 2.69 1.66 11.93
N VAL A 105 2.35 2.35 10.85
CA VAL A 105 3.10 2.36 9.58
C VAL A 105 3.50 3.80 9.28
N ARG A 106 4.79 4.10 9.46
CA ARG A 106 5.36 5.45 9.38
C ARG A 106 5.83 5.73 7.96
N VAL A 107 5.17 6.69 7.31
CA VAL A 107 5.41 7.06 5.92
C VAL A 107 6.50 8.12 5.82
N ASP A 108 7.47 7.92 4.92
CA ASP A 108 8.50 8.92 4.56
C ASP A 108 9.20 9.56 5.77
N GLY A 109 9.63 8.70 6.70
CA GLY A 109 10.38 9.13 7.90
C GLY A 109 9.54 9.80 8.97
N ALA A 110 8.20 9.66 8.93
CA ALA A 110 7.36 10.08 10.04
C ALA A 110 7.81 9.44 11.36
N ASP A 111 7.71 10.21 12.44
CA ASP A 111 7.92 9.72 13.79
C ASP A 111 6.59 9.29 14.43
N LEU A 112 6.68 8.45 15.45
CA LEU A 112 5.53 8.19 16.30
C LEU A 112 5.26 9.44 17.15
N PRO A 113 4.00 9.91 17.25
CA PRO A 113 3.67 11.00 18.14
C PRO A 113 4.00 10.66 19.59
N ASP A 114 4.48 11.66 20.32
CA ASP A 114 4.74 11.53 21.75
C ASP A 114 3.43 11.30 22.50
N ALA A 115 3.51 10.60 23.64
CA ALA A 115 2.34 10.35 24.47
C ALA A 115 1.59 11.65 24.82
N ALA A 116 2.31 12.76 25.04
CA ALA A 116 1.75 14.05 25.39
C ALA A 116 0.96 14.72 24.24
N GLU A 117 1.26 14.36 23.00
CA GLU A 117 0.59 14.92 21.81
C GLU A 117 -0.74 14.22 21.52
N LEU A 118 -0.97 13.06 22.16
CA LEU A 118 -2.12 12.18 21.93
C LEU A 118 -3.19 12.33 23.02
N PRO A 119 -4.48 12.26 22.64
CA PRO A 119 -5.58 12.09 23.57
C PRO A 119 -5.46 10.80 24.41
N ASP A 120 -6.07 10.80 25.59
CA ASP A 120 -5.95 9.70 26.56
C ASP A 120 -6.36 8.32 26.03
N ASP A 121 -7.40 8.28 25.19
CA ASP A 121 -7.97 7.04 24.64
C ASP A 121 -7.05 6.35 23.62
N ILE A 122 -6.13 7.09 23.00
CA ILE A 122 -5.13 6.55 22.06
C ILE A 122 -3.68 6.76 22.52
N ARG A 123 -3.46 7.31 23.72
CA ARG A 123 -2.13 7.62 24.27
C ARG A 123 -1.16 6.44 24.22
N LYS A 124 -1.67 5.22 24.40
CA LYS A 124 -0.88 3.97 24.32
C LYS A 124 -0.22 3.74 22.96
N LEU A 125 -0.71 4.37 21.88
CA LEU A 125 -0.14 4.26 20.54
C LEU A 125 1.33 4.69 20.50
N SER A 126 1.71 5.70 21.30
CA SER A 126 3.08 6.21 21.41
C SER A 126 4.12 5.15 21.82
N SER A 127 3.70 4.08 22.52
CA SER A 127 4.58 3.00 22.95
C SER A 127 4.58 1.78 22.02
N HIS A 128 3.90 1.85 20.87
CA HIS A 128 3.87 0.74 19.90
C HIS A 128 5.12 0.74 19.02
N GLN A 129 5.58 -0.46 18.66
CA GLN A 129 6.58 -0.59 17.60
C GLN A 129 5.90 -0.43 16.24
N GLY A 130 6.50 0.33 15.32
CA GLY A 130 5.97 0.59 14.00
C GLY A 130 6.93 0.25 12.88
N GLU A 131 6.38 -0.06 11.72
CA GLU A 131 7.14 -0.27 10.48
C GLU A 131 7.37 1.05 9.75
N ILE A 132 8.47 1.14 9.00
CA ILE A 132 8.73 2.28 8.11
C ILE A 132 8.28 1.89 6.70
N PHE A 133 7.61 2.81 6.02
CA PHE A 133 7.27 2.66 4.61
C PHE A 133 7.66 3.89 3.81
N ARG A 134 8.57 3.73 2.86
CA ARG A 134 8.99 4.76 1.92
C ARG A 134 8.53 4.36 0.53
N PRO A 135 7.61 5.11 -0.12
CA PRO A 135 7.13 4.76 -1.46
C PRO A 135 8.26 4.60 -2.49
N HIS A 136 9.30 5.42 -2.41
CA HIS A 136 10.47 5.33 -3.30
C HIS A 136 11.36 4.09 -3.04
N GLN A 137 11.16 3.40 -1.92
CA GLN A 137 11.87 2.18 -1.51
C GLN A 137 10.91 1.02 -1.27
N GLU A 138 9.74 1.04 -1.91
CA GLU A 138 8.67 0.06 -1.70
C GLU A 138 9.12 -1.40 -1.86
N HIS A 139 10.07 -1.67 -2.75
CA HIS A 139 10.64 -3.00 -2.98
C HIS A 139 11.42 -3.56 -1.77
N ILE A 140 11.90 -2.70 -0.88
CA ILE A 140 12.58 -3.05 0.37
C ILE A 140 11.59 -3.10 1.52
N ASP A 141 10.68 -2.13 1.60
CA ASP A 141 9.83 -1.93 2.77
C ASP A 141 8.58 -2.83 2.74
N PHE A 142 8.01 -3.16 1.57
CA PHE A 142 6.86 -4.07 1.48
C PHE A 142 7.14 -5.47 2.03
N PRO A 143 8.24 -6.17 1.67
CA PRO A 143 8.54 -7.48 2.25
C PRO A 143 8.58 -7.47 3.78
N GLN A 144 9.12 -6.41 4.39
CA GLN A 144 9.20 -6.25 5.84
C GLN A 144 7.82 -6.02 6.44
N LEU A 145 7.03 -5.12 5.85
CA LEU A 145 5.65 -4.86 6.27
C LEU A 145 4.78 -6.12 6.15
N PHE A 146 4.88 -6.88 5.07
CA PHE A 146 4.12 -8.12 4.89
C PHE A 146 4.54 -9.21 5.88
N GLU A 147 5.81 -9.23 6.28
CA GLU A 147 6.28 -10.12 7.33
C GLU A 147 5.75 -9.69 8.71
N ALA A 148 5.76 -8.40 9.02
CA ALA A 148 5.18 -7.87 10.26
C ALA A 148 3.68 -8.17 10.35
N VAL A 149 2.94 -7.97 9.26
CA VAL A 149 1.50 -8.30 9.16
C VAL A 149 1.27 -9.80 9.35
N HIS A 150 2.06 -10.66 8.70
CA HIS A 150 1.94 -12.12 8.84
C HIS A 150 2.26 -12.58 10.27
N LYS A 151 3.29 -12.02 10.92
CA LYS A 151 3.60 -12.30 12.33
C LYS A 151 2.47 -11.84 13.26
N ALA A 152 1.84 -10.71 12.96
CA ALA A 152 0.72 -10.20 13.73
C ALA A 152 -0.55 -11.04 13.53
N VAL A 153 -0.77 -11.61 12.35
CA VAL A 153 -1.93 -12.44 12.00
C VAL A 153 -1.46 -13.74 11.34
N PRO A 154 -0.98 -14.76 12.09
CA PRO A 154 -0.35 -15.96 11.51
C PRO A 154 -1.27 -16.81 10.64
N ASP A 155 -2.57 -16.79 10.91
CA ASP A 155 -3.57 -17.52 10.14
C ASP A 155 -3.93 -16.81 8.81
N LEU A 156 -3.31 -15.66 8.53
CA LEU A 156 -3.51 -14.91 7.29
C LEU A 156 -2.70 -15.56 6.17
N SER A 157 -3.39 -16.26 5.28
CA SER A 157 -2.75 -16.92 4.13
C SER A 157 -2.26 -15.88 3.13
N ARG A 158 -0.95 -15.82 2.87
CA ARG A 158 -0.41 -15.09 1.71
C ARG A 158 -0.96 -15.69 0.42
N ARG A 159 -1.35 -14.85 -0.54
CA ARG A 159 -1.66 -15.33 -1.89
C ARG A 159 -0.37 -15.88 -2.48
N ARG A 160 -0.34 -17.19 -2.73
CA ARG A 160 0.69 -17.80 -3.56
C ARG A 160 0.65 -17.08 -4.92
N PRO A 161 1.75 -16.48 -5.42
CA PRO A 161 1.73 -15.90 -6.75
C PRO A 161 1.28 -16.98 -7.72
N ARG A 162 0.25 -16.71 -8.54
CA ARG A 162 -0.09 -17.62 -9.63
C ARG A 162 1.17 -17.69 -10.49
N ARG A 163 1.89 -18.82 -10.48
CA ARG A 163 2.88 -19.10 -11.52
C ARG A 163 2.16 -18.81 -12.85
N PRO A 164 2.77 -18.05 -13.78
CA PRO A 164 2.27 -18.04 -15.15
C PRO A 164 2.09 -19.51 -15.54
N ARG A 165 0.91 -19.89 -16.00
CA ARG A 165 0.76 -21.21 -16.62
C ARG A 165 1.67 -21.17 -17.83
N GLY A 166 2.86 -21.74 -17.71
CA GLY A 166 3.62 -22.16 -18.86
C GLY A 166 2.77 -23.19 -19.54
N ASP A 167 2.10 -22.80 -20.61
CA ASP A 167 1.51 -23.74 -21.54
C ASP A 167 2.70 -24.49 -22.16
N SER A 168 2.94 -25.68 -21.64
CA SER A 168 3.82 -26.66 -22.25
C SER A 168 3.14 -27.17 -23.53
N GLY A 169 3.23 -26.38 -24.59
CA GLY A 169 3.08 -26.82 -25.98
C GLY A 169 4.47 -26.89 -26.59
N GLY A 170 4.93 -28.10 -26.91
CA GLY A 170 6.30 -28.36 -27.35
C GLY A 170 6.69 -27.60 -28.62
N ALA A 171 7.91 -27.07 -28.61
CA ALA A 171 8.69 -26.83 -29.80
C ALA A 171 10.18 -26.95 -29.42
N THR A 172 10.75 -28.12 -29.69
CA THR A 172 12.19 -28.28 -29.84
C THR A 172 12.63 -27.50 -31.06
N ASN A 173 13.26 -26.34 -30.87
CA ASN A 173 13.95 -25.66 -31.96
C ASN A 173 15.31 -26.33 -32.18
N HIS A 174 15.32 -27.24 -33.15
CA HIS A 174 16.54 -27.66 -33.84
C HIS A 174 17.15 -26.42 -34.50
N ILE A 175 18.40 -26.11 -34.18
CA ILE A 175 19.17 -25.07 -34.88
C ILE A 175 19.87 -25.76 -36.04
N GLU A 176 19.42 -25.51 -37.26
CA GLU A 176 20.21 -25.79 -38.47
C GLU A 176 20.68 -24.47 -39.10
N ASN A 177 22.01 -24.33 -39.12
CA ASN A 177 22.84 -23.51 -40.02
C ASN A 177 22.66 -21.98 -40.06
N PHE A 178 23.68 -21.33 -39.49
CA PHE A 178 24.09 -19.96 -39.79
C PHE A 178 24.62 -19.82 -41.22
N HIS A 179 24.15 -18.84 -41.99
CA HIS A 179 24.90 -18.13 -43.03
C HIS A 179 24.42 -16.66 -43.16
N HIS A 180 25.35 -15.73 -42.91
CA HIS A 180 25.40 -14.31 -43.33
C HIS A 180 24.10 -13.49 -43.45
N GLY A 181 23.89 -12.62 -42.44
CA GLY A 181 23.48 -11.23 -42.69
C GLY A 181 21.99 -10.93 -42.88
N SER A 182 21.11 -11.35 -41.96
CA SER A 182 19.90 -10.61 -41.54
C SER A 182 19.10 -11.49 -40.56
N ALA A 183 18.54 -10.90 -39.50
CA ALA A 183 17.68 -11.59 -38.56
C ALA A 183 16.25 -11.05 -38.71
N THR A 184 15.34 -11.88 -39.21
CA THR A 184 13.90 -11.63 -39.22
C THR A 184 13.25 -12.30 -38.00
N PHE A 185 12.59 -11.50 -37.16
CA PHE A 185 11.78 -12.00 -36.05
C PHE A 185 10.33 -12.13 -36.50
N PHE A 186 9.76 -13.33 -36.44
CA PHE A 186 8.33 -13.57 -36.62
C PHE A 186 7.67 -13.69 -35.25
N GLY A 187 6.89 -12.68 -34.86
CA GLY A 187 5.94 -12.75 -33.75
C GLY A 187 4.69 -13.53 -34.14
N THR A 188 3.99 -14.12 -33.17
CA THR A 188 2.85 -15.05 -33.37
C THR A 188 1.55 -14.40 -33.84
N ASP A 189 1.57 -13.13 -34.25
CA ASP A 189 0.43 -12.48 -34.89
C ASP A 189 0.79 -12.21 -36.35
N ASN A 190 -0.01 -12.77 -37.27
CA ASN A 190 0.17 -12.67 -38.72
C ASN A 190 -0.17 -11.26 -39.25
N THR A 191 0.59 -10.26 -38.78
CA THR A 191 0.63 -8.90 -39.30
C THR A 191 2.09 -8.49 -39.39
N ALA A 192 2.63 -8.46 -40.61
CA ALA A 192 3.91 -7.85 -40.88
C ALA A 192 3.78 -6.33 -40.64
N ASN A 193 4.42 -5.81 -39.60
CA ASN A 193 4.56 -4.37 -39.41
C ASN A 193 6.03 -4.00 -39.60
N THR A 194 6.34 -3.45 -40.76
CA THR A 194 7.67 -2.88 -41.07
C THR A 194 7.73 -1.50 -40.41
N TYR A 195 8.42 -1.39 -39.28
CA TYR A 195 8.74 -0.07 -38.73
C TYR A 195 9.96 0.49 -39.47
N ASN A 196 9.73 1.48 -40.32
CA ASN A 196 10.78 2.39 -40.76
C ASN A 196 11.21 3.24 -39.56
N ALA A 197 12.51 3.28 -39.29
CA ALA A 197 13.07 4.21 -38.33
C ALA A 197 12.77 5.66 -38.79
N PRO A 198 12.27 6.55 -37.92
CA PRO A 198 12.30 7.97 -38.23
C PRO A 198 13.75 8.43 -38.21
N GLU A 199 14.21 8.88 -39.38
CA GLU A 199 15.38 9.76 -39.51
C GLU A 199 15.16 11.02 -38.64
N ASP A 200 16.26 11.59 -38.15
CA ASP A 200 16.34 12.80 -37.32
C ASP A 200 16.34 12.61 -35.79
N TYR A 201 17.43 12.05 -35.28
CA TYR A 201 18.01 12.54 -34.03
C TYR A 201 19.54 12.43 -34.05
N ASP A 202 20.20 13.22 -34.91
CA ASP A 202 21.64 13.46 -34.80
C ASP A 202 22.00 14.89 -35.24
N ARG A 203 21.70 15.84 -34.36
CA ARG A 203 22.36 17.16 -34.31
C ARG A 203 22.52 17.54 -32.85
N ASN A 204 23.71 17.28 -32.31
CA ASN A 204 24.51 18.21 -31.50
C ASN A 204 25.58 17.44 -30.70
N ALA A 205 26.73 17.22 -31.33
CA ALA A 205 27.98 16.92 -30.63
C ALA A 205 29.18 17.29 -31.51
N HIS A 206 29.37 18.58 -31.75
CA HIS A 206 30.68 19.14 -32.05
C HIS A 206 30.87 20.37 -31.18
N GLU A 207 31.76 20.25 -30.18
CA GLU A 207 32.70 21.26 -29.69
C GLU A 207 33.15 20.82 -28.28
N HIS A 208 34.30 20.14 -28.20
CA HIS A 208 35.38 20.47 -27.28
C HIS A 208 36.61 19.60 -27.59
N ASP A 209 37.73 20.31 -27.73
CA ASP A 209 39.13 19.91 -27.96
C ASP A 209 39.60 19.56 -29.40
#